data_AF-A0A0B4S2T5-F1
#
_entry.id   AF-A0A0B4S2T5-F1
#
_cell.length_a   1.000
_cell.length_b   1.000
_cell.length_c   1.000
_cell.angle_alpha   90.00
_cell.angle_beta   90.00
_cell.angle_gamma   90.00
#
_symmetry.space_group_name_H-M   'P 1'
#
loop_
_entity.id
_entity.type
_entity.pdbx_description
1 polymer ?
#
loop_
_entity_poly.entity_id
_entity_poly.type
_entity_poly.pdbx_seq_one_letter_code
_entity_poly.pdbx_strand_id
1 'polypeptide(L)'
;MFDFFRYFLIGFKSMMQYIIIRNAFIFIDLAFVIIIFRRFLIACRSGGSVFRPYHISNGNFYIHNAFYFLNRVIPLKKIRSIEVDRIRSVRLNGSRYMLTIELKNGKRTAFFFGRDKASDELVRNLKQDTKRYNIKIHTINFDE
;
A
#
# COMPACT_ATOMS: atom_id res chain seq x y z
N MET A 1 -20.46 -19.73 23.58
CA MET A 1 -19.75 -18.68 22.82
C MET A 1 -19.75 -17.33 23.57
N PHE A 2 -20.88 -16.90 24.14
CA PHE A 2 -20.98 -15.67 24.93
C PHE A 2 -20.04 -15.63 26.15
N ASP A 3 -19.89 -16.74 26.87
CA ASP A 3 -19.00 -16.80 28.05
C ASP A 3 -17.53 -16.63 27.70
N PHE A 4 -17.09 -17.14 26.54
CA PHE A 4 -15.72 -16.96 26.05
C PHE A 4 -15.40 -15.48 25.84
N PHE A 5 -16.27 -14.74 25.15
CA PHE A 5 -16.09 -13.30 24.95
C PHE A 5 -16.12 -12.55 26.29
N ARG A 6 -16.98 -12.97 27.23
CA ARG A 6 -17.04 -12.37 28.57
C ARG A 6 -15.72 -12.55 29.33
N TYR A 7 -15.18 -13.76 29.39
CA TYR A 7 -13.89 -14.02 30.05
C TYR A 7 -12.72 -13.32 29.35
N PHE A 8 -12.73 -13.29 28.01
CA PHE A 8 -11.76 -12.53 27.23
C PHE A 8 -11.78 -11.04 27.59
N LEU A 9 -12.95 -10.42 27.66
CA LEU A 9 -13.10 -9.01 28.01
C LEU A 9 -12.70 -8.71 29.46
N ILE A 10 -12.96 -9.64 30.39
CA ILE A 10 -12.50 -9.52 31.79
C ILE A 10 -10.96 -9.55 31.85
N GLY A 11 -10.35 -10.50 31.13
CA GLY A 11 -8.88 -10.60 31.02
C GLY A 11 -8.28 -9.34 30.38
N PHE A 12 -8.88 -8.86 29.29
CA PHE A 12 -8.48 -7.63 28.62
C PHE A 12 -8.59 -6.41 29.55
N LYS A 13 -9.69 -6.28 30.30
CA LYS A 13 -9.88 -5.23 31.31
C LYS A 13 -8.78 -5.29 32.39
N SER A 14 -8.43 -6.48 32.85
CA SER A 14 -7.34 -6.69 33.82
C SER A 14 -5.98 -6.26 33.23
N MET A 15 -5.68 -6.65 32.00
CA MET A 15 -4.46 -6.23 31.29
C MET A 15 -4.34 -4.70 31.16
N MET A 16 -5.45 -4.01 30.90
CA MET A 16 -5.49 -2.54 30.76
C MET A 16 -5.28 -1.78 32.08
N GLN A 17 -5.28 -2.47 33.24
CA GLN A 17 -4.95 -1.85 34.53
C GLN A 17 -3.45 -1.53 34.64
N TYR A 18 -2.60 -2.32 33.99
CA TYR A 18 -1.16 -2.09 33.98
C TYR A 18 -0.81 -0.87 33.13
N ILE A 19 -0.12 0.10 33.72
CA ILE A 19 0.17 1.39 33.06
C ILE A 19 1.01 1.21 31.78
N ILE A 20 1.95 0.25 31.78
CA ILE A 20 2.81 -0.05 30.63
C ILE A 20 1.96 -0.59 29.47
N ILE A 21 1.09 -1.57 29.75
CA ILE A 21 0.22 -2.19 28.75
C ILE A 21 -0.75 -1.14 28.17
N ARG A 22 -1.41 -0.37 29.04
CA ARG A 22 -2.33 0.70 28.62
C ARG A 22 -1.65 1.71 27.70
N ASN A 23 -0.46 2.21 28.09
CA ASN A 23 0.26 3.19 27.29
C ASN A 23 0.72 2.61 25.95
N ALA A 24 1.13 1.33 25.92
CA ALA A 24 1.49 0.65 24.67
C ALA A 24 0.29 0.56 23.70
N PHE A 25 -0.90 0.20 24.20
CA PHE A 25 -2.12 0.19 23.39
C PHE A 25 -2.47 1.57 22.86
N ILE A 26 -2.45 2.61 23.70
CA ILE A 26 -2.70 3.99 23.27
C ILE A 26 -1.74 4.41 22.17
N PHE A 27 -0.45 4.06 22.29
CA PHE A 27 0.55 4.37 21.27
C PHE A 27 0.28 3.64 19.95
N ILE A 28 -0.05 2.35 20.00
CA ILE A 28 -0.39 1.55 18.82
C ILE A 28 -1.66 2.09 18.14
N ASP A 29 -2.69 2.40 18.92
CA ASP A 29 -3.96 2.96 18.43
C ASP A 29 -3.73 4.30 17.74
N LEU A 30 -2.95 5.20 18.37
CA LEU A 30 -2.59 6.49 17.79
C LEU A 30 -1.80 6.32 16.48
N ALA A 31 -0.83 5.41 16.45
CA ALA A 31 -0.07 5.11 15.23
C ALA A 31 -0.98 4.58 14.11
N PHE A 32 -1.95 3.71 14.45
CA PHE A 32 -2.90 3.16 13.48
C PHE A 32 -3.83 4.24 12.91
N VAL A 33 -4.35 5.13 13.77
CA VAL A 33 -5.16 6.29 13.35
C VAL A 33 -4.36 7.19 12.39
N ILE A 34 -3.10 7.48 12.72
CA ILE A 34 -2.23 8.28 11.84
C ILE A 34 -2.03 7.61 10.47
N ILE A 35 -1.80 6.29 10.43
CA ILE A 35 -1.62 5.55 9.17
C ILE A 35 -2.88 5.62 8.30
N ILE A 36 -4.06 5.40 8.91
CA ILE A 36 -5.34 5.48 8.19
C ILE A 36 -5.60 6.89 7.68
N PHE A 37 -5.43 7.90 8.54
CA PHE A 37 -5.69 9.29 8.17
C PHE A 37 -4.77 9.76 7.05
N ARG A 38 -3.48 9.42 7.13
CA ARG A 38 -2.51 9.71 6.06
C ARG A 38 -2.90 9.05 4.73
N ARG A 39 -3.38 7.80 4.77
CA ARG A 39 -3.86 7.09 3.57
C ARG A 39 -5.09 7.77 2.97
N PHE A 40 -6.05 8.14 3.81
CA PHE A 40 -7.28 8.80 3.39
C PHE A 40 -6.99 10.15 2.72
N LEU A 41 -6.14 11.00 3.32
CA LEU A 41 -5.77 12.29 2.75
C LEU A 41 -5.16 12.19 1.34
N ILE A 42 -4.30 11.19 1.10
CA ILE A 42 -3.68 11.00 -0.22
C ILE A 42 -4.71 10.52 -1.25
N ALA A 43 -5.62 9.63 -0.86
CA ALA A 43 -6.70 9.16 -1.72
C ALA A 43 -7.64 10.31 -2.12
N CYS A 44 -8.01 11.17 -1.17
CA CYS A 44 -8.80 12.36 -1.46
C CYS A 44 -8.07 13.32 -2.42
N ARG A 45 -6.76 13.54 -2.23
CA ARG A 45 -5.96 14.40 -3.12
C ARG A 45 -5.80 13.83 -4.53
N SER A 46 -5.75 12.51 -4.66
CA SER A 46 -5.57 11.85 -5.96
C SER A 46 -6.89 11.69 -6.72
N GLY A 47 -8.04 11.74 -6.02
CA GLY A 47 -9.34 11.39 -6.58
C GLY A 47 -9.55 9.88 -6.72
N GLY A 48 -8.61 9.07 -6.23
CA GLY A 48 -8.65 7.62 -6.31
C GLY A 48 -9.27 6.98 -5.06
N SER A 49 -9.65 5.71 -5.18
CA SER A 49 -10.14 4.93 -4.03
C SER A 49 -9.03 4.69 -2.99
N VAL A 50 -9.41 4.77 -1.70
CA VAL A 50 -8.53 4.47 -0.55
C VAL A 50 -8.00 3.05 -0.62
N PHE A 51 -8.79 2.11 -1.14
CA PHE A 51 -8.46 0.69 -1.19
C PHE A 51 -7.52 0.29 -2.33
N ARG A 52 -7.38 1.14 -3.36
CA ARG A 52 -6.44 0.89 -4.46
C ARG A 52 -4.99 1.00 -3.96
N PRO A 53 -4.04 0.24 -4.53
CA PRO A 53 -2.64 0.30 -4.12
C PRO A 53 -1.94 1.59 -4.54
N TYR A 54 -2.28 2.10 -5.72
CA TYR A 54 -1.84 3.38 -6.26
C TYR A 54 -2.91 3.99 -7.17
N HIS A 55 -2.76 5.26 -7.49
CA HIS A 55 -3.60 5.95 -8.45
C HIS A 55 -2.76 6.95 -9.27
N ILE A 56 -3.03 7.03 -10.58
CA ILE A 56 -2.37 7.96 -11.47
C ILE A 56 -3.38 9.02 -11.88
N SER A 57 -3.12 10.28 -11.51
CA SER A 57 -3.98 11.42 -11.86
C SER A 57 -3.16 12.70 -11.89
N ASN A 58 -3.62 13.72 -12.62
CA ASN A 58 -3.01 15.06 -12.66
C ASN A 58 -1.48 15.06 -12.93
N GLY A 59 -0.98 14.09 -13.70
CA GLY A 59 0.45 13.95 -14.00
C GLY A 59 1.32 13.45 -12.85
N ASN A 60 0.71 12.95 -11.77
CA ASN A 60 1.38 12.40 -10.60
C ASN A 60 0.99 10.93 -10.38
N PHE A 61 1.93 10.19 -9.79
CA PHE A 61 1.77 8.84 -9.29
C PHE A 61 1.55 8.90 -7.78
N TYR A 62 0.37 8.51 -7.32
CA TYR A 62 -0.03 8.51 -5.91
C TYR A 62 0.01 7.10 -5.33
N ILE A 63 0.74 6.91 -4.23
CA ILE A 63 0.88 5.63 -3.53
C ILE A 63 -0.05 5.60 -2.31
N HIS A 64 -0.99 4.66 -2.30
CA HIS A 64 -2.00 4.51 -1.25
C HIS A 64 -1.68 3.36 -0.28
N ASN A 65 -0.55 2.67 -0.43
CA ASN A 65 -0.14 1.59 0.48
C ASN A 65 0.01 2.09 1.92
N ALA A 66 -0.58 1.39 2.90
CA ALA A 66 -0.51 1.73 4.32
C ALA A 66 0.94 1.82 4.83
N PHE A 67 1.79 0.85 4.46
CA PHE A 67 3.16 0.69 4.95
C PHE A 67 4.22 1.47 4.17
N TYR A 68 3.80 2.37 3.28
CA TYR A 68 4.75 3.18 2.52
C TYR A 68 5.02 4.52 3.22
N PHE A 69 6.20 4.65 3.83
CA PHE A 69 6.54 5.80 4.68
C PHE A 69 7.18 6.97 3.91
N LEU A 70 7.68 6.72 2.70
CA LEU A 70 8.33 7.70 1.83
C LEU A 70 7.32 8.64 1.15
N ASN A 71 7.82 9.52 0.29
CA ASN A 71 7.01 10.44 -0.51
C ASN A 71 6.02 9.67 -1.40
N ARG A 72 4.73 9.79 -1.08
CA ARG A 72 3.61 9.09 -1.75
C ARG A 72 3.17 9.75 -3.05
N VAL A 73 3.68 10.92 -3.36
CA VAL A 73 3.35 11.66 -4.59
C VAL A 73 4.63 11.80 -5.41
N ILE A 74 4.66 11.14 -6.56
CA ILE A 74 5.80 11.14 -7.46
C ILE A 74 5.33 11.70 -8.80
N PRO A 75 5.86 12.85 -9.26
CA PRO A 75 5.53 13.36 -10.58
C PRO A 75 5.96 12.38 -11.67
N LEU A 76 5.05 12.02 -12.57
CA LEU A 76 5.33 11.06 -13.65
C LEU A 76 6.52 11.50 -14.51
N LYS A 77 6.69 12.82 -14.71
CA LYS A 77 7.82 13.40 -15.44
C LYS A 77 9.19 13.07 -14.84
N LYS A 78 9.24 12.76 -13.53
CA LYS A 78 10.48 12.39 -12.81
C LYS A 78 10.75 10.88 -12.84
N ILE A 79 9.77 10.07 -13.27
CA ILE A 79 9.93 8.61 -13.39
C ILE A 79 10.69 8.30 -14.68
N ARG A 80 11.64 7.38 -14.59
CA ARG A 80 12.40 6.83 -15.72
C ARG A 80 11.80 5.51 -16.18
N SER A 81 11.61 4.60 -15.24
CA SER A 81 11.04 3.28 -15.49
C SER A 81 10.22 2.80 -14.30
N ILE A 82 9.29 1.90 -14.59
CA ILE A 82 8.52 1.16 -13.61
C ILE A 82 8.71 -0.33 -13.91
N GLU A 83 9.18 -1.07 -12.92
CA GLU A 83 9.31 -2.52 -12.98
C GLU A 83 8.17 -3.12 -12.17
N VAL A 84 7.48 -4.11 -12.72
CA VAL A 84 6.41 -4.82 -12.04
C VAL A 84 6.72 -6.30 -11.98
N ASP A 85 6.97 -6.77 -10.76
CA ASP A 85 7.33 -8.14 -10.48
C ASP A 85 6.16 -8.85 -9.79
N ARG A 86 5.81 -10.03 -10.31
CA ARG A 86 4.84 -10.91 -9.64
C ARG A 86 5.58 -11.81 -8.65
N ILE A 87 5.34 -11.60 -7.36
CA ILE A 87 5.88 -12.44 -6.28
C ILE A 87 4.84 -13.51 -5.95
N ARG A 88 5.15 -14.76 -6.32
CA ARG A 88 4.36 -15.92 -5.93
C ARG A 88 4.51 -16.15 -4.43
N SER A 89 3.41 -16.23 -3.71
CA SER A 89 3.43 -16.55 -2.29
C SER A 89 3.25 -18.06 -2.07
N VAL A 90 3.75 -18.54 -0.93
CA VAL A 90 3.60 -19.94 -0.51
C VAL A 90 2.11 -20.25 -0.33
N ARG A 91 1.72 -21.52 -0.57
CA ARG A 91 0.38 -22.15 -0.71
C ARG A 91 -0.86 -21.54 -0.03
N LEU A 92 -0.73 -20.62 0.94
CA LEU A 92 -1.81 -20.00 1.71
C LEU A 92 -1.80 -18.47 1.78
N ASN A 93 -0.78 -17.77 1.26
CA ASN A 93 -0.56 -16.35 1.57
C ASN A 93 -0.72 -15.39 0.37
N GLY A 94 -1.38 -15.84 -0.71
CA GLY A 94 -1.80 -15.02 -1.86
C GLY A 94 -0.66 -14.37 -2.66
N SER A 95 -0.71 -14.40 -3.99
CA SER A 95 0.32 -13.71 -4.80
C SER A 95 0.28 -12.19 -4.57
N ARG A 96 1.44 -11.55 -4.70
CA ARG A 96 1.60 -10.09 -4.55
C ARG A 96 2.28 -9.53 -5.78
N TYR A 97 2.03 -8.26 -6.06
CA TYR A 97 2.83 -7.47 -6.98
C TYR A 97 3.84 -6.66 -6.19
N MET A 98 5.07 -6.59 -6.68
CA MET A 98 6.07 -5.63 -6.27
C MET A 98 6.28 -4.65 -7.41
N LEU A 99 6.07 -3.37 -7.13
CA LEU A 99 6.19 -2.31 -8.10
C LEU A 99 7.37 -1.42 -7.71
N THR A 100 8.40 -1.43 -8.56
CA THR A 100 9.65 -0.69 -8.37
C THR A 100 9.67 0.49 -9.32
N ILE A 101 9.79 1.69 -8.78
CA ILE A 101 9.84 2.95 -9.52
C ILE A 101 11.27 3.45 -9.48
N GLU A 102 11.89 3.56 -10.65
CA GLU A 102 13.18 4.23 -10.81
C GLU A 102 12.96 5.67 -11.27
N LEU A 103 13.52 6.62 -10.53
CA LEU A 103 13.49 8.03 -10.86
C LEU A 103 14.67 8.41 -11.76
N LYS A 104 14.51 9.48 -12.54
CA LYS A 104 15.56 10.01 -13.42
C LYS A 104 16.83 10.45 -12.68
N ASN A 105 16.74 10.73 -11.38
CA ASN A 105 17.88 11.06 -10.53
C ASN A 105 18.59 9.81 -9.93
N GLY A 106 18.25 8.61 -10.38
CA GLY A 106 18.85 7.35 -9.92
C GLY A 106 18.26 6.79 -8.62
N LYS A 107 17.40 7.53 -7.91
CA LYS A 107 16.72 6.99 -6.72
C LYS A 107 15.68 5.95 -7.14
N ARG A 108 15.65 4.84 -6.41
CA ARG A 108 14.66 3.77 -6.60
C ARG A 108 13.78 3.68 -5.37
N THR A 109 12.50 3.40 -5.60
CA THR A 109 11.56 3.10 -4.52
C THR A 109 10.66 1.96 -4.93
N ALA A 110 10.28 1.12 -3.99
CA ALA A 110 9.43 -0.02 -4.27
C ALA A 110 8.35 -0.16 -3.21
N PHE A 111 7.22 -0.73 -3.60
CA PHE A 111 6.17 -1.12 -2.67
C PHE A 111 5.46 -2.37 -3.18
N PHE A 112 4.93 -3.14 -2.24
CA PHE A 112 4.18 -4.36 -2.54
C PHE A 112 2.68 -4.15 -2.32
N PHE A 113 1.85 -4.85 -3.07
CA PHE A 113 0.41 -4.93 -2.86
C PHE A 113 -0.14 -6.31 -3.19
N GLY A 114 -1.26 -6.66 -2.57
CA GLY A 114 -1.93 -7.94 -2.80
C GLY A 114 -2.48 -8.02 -4.21
N ARG A 115 -2.50 -9.24 -4.76
CA ARG A 115 -3.15 -9.51 -6.04
C ARG A 115 -4.65 -9.75 -5.84
N ASP A 116 -5.44 -8.93 -6.49
CA ASP A 116 -6.87 -9.10 -6.71
C ASP A 116 -7.25 -8.71 -8.17
N LYS A 117 -8.50 -8.95 -8.56
CA LYS A 117 -8.99 -8.65 -9.92
C LYS A 117 -8.81 -7.17 -10.30
N ALA A 118 -9.00 -6.24 -9.37
CA ALA A 118 -8.85 -4.81 -9.63
C ALA A 118 -7.38 -4.41 -9.77
N SER A 119 -6.49 -5.05 -9.02
CA SER A 119 -5.04 -4.85 -9.09
C SER A 119 -4.46 -5.39 -10.40
N ASP A 120 -4.96 -6.51 -10.91
CA ASP A 120 -4.57 -7.08 -12.20
C ASP A 120 -4.92 -6.10 -13.33
N GLU A 121 -6.12 -5.52 -13.29
CA GLU A 121 -6.57 -4.50 -14.26
C GLU A 121 -5.70 -3.24 -14.19
N LEU A 122 -5.39 -2.75 -12.97
CA LEU A 122 -4.52 -1.59 -12.78
C LEU A 122 -3.13 -1.81 -13.40
N VAL A 123 -2.52 -2.97 -13.17
CA VAL A 123 -1.20 -3.25 -13.74
C VAL A 123 -1.25 -3.39 -15.26
N ARG A 124 -2.30 -4.02 -15.82
CA ARG A 124 -2.48 -4.12 -17.29
C ARG A 124 -2.62 -2.74 -17.94
N ASN A 125 -3.36 -1.84 -17.31
CA ASN A 125 -3.61 -0.50 -17.82
C ASN A 125 -2.42 0.46 -17.58
N LEU A 126 -1.47 0.11 -16.72
CA LEU A 126 -0.32 0.94 -16.37
C LEU A 126 0.46 1.44 -17.60
N LYS A 127 0.63 0.58 -18.62
CA LYS A 127 1.31 0.93 -19.89
C LYS A 127 0.56 2.00 -20.68
N GLN A 128 -0.77 1.94 -20.67
CA GLN A 128 -1.60 2.93 -21.33
C GLN A 128 -1.62 4.25 -20.55
N ASP A 129 -1.78 4.19 -19.23
CA ASP A 129 -1.88 5.35 -18.35
C ASP A 129 -0.59 6.19 -18.33
N THR A 130 0.55 5.53 -18.50
CA THR A 130 1.88 6.17 -18.49
C THR A 130 2.45 6.46 -19.88
N LYS A 131 1.76 6.05 -20.96
CA LYS A 131 2.23 6.19 -22.36
C LYS A 131 2.62 7.64 -22.71
N ARG A 132 1.86 8.62 -22.20
CA ARG A 132 2.10 10.06 -22.44
C ARG A 132 3.43 10.57 -21.89
N TYR A 133 4.05 9.86 -20.94
CA TYR A 133 5.25 10.30 -20.24
C TYR A 133 6.52 9.56 -20.68
N ASN A 134 6.43 8.68 -21.69
CA ASN A 134 7.54 7.87 -22.20
C ASN A 134 8.28 7.09 -21.09
N ILE A 135 7.52 6.58 -20.12
CA ILE A 135 8.04 5.77 -19.01
C ILE A 135 8.24 4.34 -19.53
N LYS A 136 9.44 3.77 -19.30
CA LYS A 136 9.69 2.37 -19.64
C LYS A 136 9.03 1.46 -18.62
N ILE A 137 8.22 0.50 -19.08
CA ILE A 137 7.63 -0.51 -18.20
C ILE A 137 8.32 -1.84 -18.46
N HIS A 138 8.86 -2.41 -17.40
CA HIS A 138 9.39 -3.76 -17.39
C HIS A 138 8.44 -4.64 -16.57
N THR A 139 8.08 -5.79 -17.10
CA THR A 139 7.17 -6.71 -16.43
C THR A 139 7.86 -8.05 -16.30
N ILE A 140 8.07 -8.50 -15.07
CA ILE A 140 8.81 -9.74 -14.77
C ILE A 140 7.83 -10.75 -14.15
N ASN A 141 7.83 -11.97 -14.69
CA ASN A 141 6.97 -13.08 -14.26
C ASN A 141 5.45 -12.83 -14.39
N PHE A 142 5.04 -12.03 -15.37
CA PHE A 142 3.60 -11.74 -15.61
C PHE A 142 2.88 -12.80 -16.46
N ASP A 143 3.62 -13.56 -17.27
CA ASP A 143 3.09 -14.40 -18.36
C ASP A 143 3.17 -15.93 -18.07
N GLU A 144 3.00 -16.34 -16.81
CA GLU A 144 2.67 -17.74 -16.45
C GLU A 144 1.25 -17.89 -15.90
#